data_AF-A0AAV9B5J0-F1
#
_entry.id   AF-A0AAV9B5J0-F1
#
_cell.length_a   1.000
_cell.length_b   1.000
_cell.length_c   1.000
_cell.angle_alpha   90.00
_cell.angle_beta   90.00
_cell.angle_gamma   90.00
#
_symmetry.space_group_name_H-M   'P 1'
#
loop_
_entity.id
_entity.type
_entity.pdbx_description
1 polymer ?
#
loop_
_entity_poly.entity_id
_entity_poly.type
_entity_poly.pdbx_seq_one_letter_code
_entity_poly.pdbx_strand_id
1 'polypeptide(L)'
;MEAERDETEEETEEVRVFEEAETEEVKKEGLKAMEKVKEMEVLMAEVFDAVSAMKKAYVSVQGAHSPWDPESLRFADAAVVAELRRLGRLRERFRRGQSGGGGGKCGGGASLSDAVAPYEAALEELKREVKSFTSLLLSLMRSARWDIPAAVQSMILTNNDDRYPPIPAVGSHHARYAVESYVTKKAFHGFENESFYMEGSLASLTHPSEFRRSCLSQYRDMRSMDPAELLGILPTCRFGRFAAKKYLSMFDPDTEASLLGDLEHRRVVEGGDQHPRTGFYGGFLAVVKAVWLLHLVAFALDPGPSHFEVGRGAGFEPAYMESVVRLGPADRVGGLVVGFPVSPGFKLAGGSVVKARVYLIPKSGSSIEAEGWDGRVRALPSDESNSVMEISVVPVCERKRKRFSAFREDRWVITVKGMALNKGLSLNPRQERDDADELRMAVKEIICESEDEKHQYCQRIKRSDFWGGESELLVLSKLCCQSIIVYIPEHEHTTVSRGNRFIPIAEYGAEFGKPKKNKKPRSAVKLLYSGGNHYDLLA
;
A
#
# COMPACT_ATOMS: atom_id res chain seq x y z
N MET A 1 -46.10 -45.70 -25.08
CA MET A 1 -46.26 -44.32 -24.54
C MET A 1 -46.38 -44.45 -23.02
N GLU A 2 -45.36 -45.02 -22.38
CA GLU A 2 -45.38 -45.43 -20.95
C GLU A 2 -43.96 -45.34 -20.32
N ALA A 3 -43.07 -44.49 -20.84
CA ALA A 3 -41.70 -44.36 -20.32
C ALA A 3 -41.31 -42.90 -20.02
N GLU A 4 -42.28 -42.04 -19.71
CA GLU A 4 -42.03 -40.63 -19.33
C GLU A 4 -42.84 -40.20 -18.08
N ARG A 5 -43.32 -41.14 -17.25
CA ARG A 5 -44.16 -40.80 -16.09
C ARG A 5 -43.64 -41.25 -14.73
N ASP A 6 -42.44 -41.78 -14.64
CA ASP A 6 -41.90 -42.35 -13.38
C ASP A 6 -40.74 -41.53 -12.78
N GLU A 7 -40.19 -40.54 -13.50
CA GLU A 7 -39.08 -39.69 -12.98
C GLU A 7 -39.58 -38.44 -12.23
N THR A 8 -40.89 -38.15 -12.27
CA THR A 8 -41.45 -36.92 -11.67
C THR A 8 -42.05 -37.09 -10.28
N GLU A 9 -42.18 -38.31 -9.75
CA GLU A 9 -42.74 -38.54 -8.41
C GLU A 9 -41.64 -38.66 -7.32
N GLU A 10 -40.45 -39.20 -7.61
CA GLU A 10 -39.31 -39.23 -6.67
C GLU A 10 -38.75 -37.81 -6.35
N GLU A 11 -38.72 -36.90 -7.33
CA GLU A 11 -38.30 -35.50 -7.09
C GLU A 11 -39.28 -34.72 -6.19
N THR A 12 -40.52 -35.19 -6.04
CA THR A 12 -41.55 -34.45 -5.27
C THR A 12 -41.64 -34.84 -3.80
N GLU A 13 -41.13 -36.01 -3.41
CA GLU A 13 -41.02 -36.41 -1.99
C GLU A 13 -39.75 -35.86 -1.33
N GLU A 14 -38.61 -35.76 -2.05
CA GLU A 14 -37.38 -35.16 -1.52
C GLU A 14 -37.53 -33.66 -1.19
N VAL A 15 -38.33 -32.93 -1.96
CA VAL A 15 -38.60 -31.50 -1.75
C VAL A 15 -39.45 -31.25 -0.50
N ARG A 16 -40.38 -32.16 -0.19
CA ARG A 16 -41.27 -32.03 1.00
C ARG A 16 -40.55 -32.31 2.32
N VAL A 17 -39.54 -33.20 2.30
CA VAL A 17 -38.70 -33.48 3.48
C VAL A 17 -37.73 -32.31 3.76
N PHE A 18 -37.33 -31.56 2.73
CA PHE A 18 -36.48 -30.36 2.87
C PHE A 18 -37.22 -29.17 3.50
N GLU A 19 -38.48 -28.92 3.12
CA GLU A 19 -39.26 -27.76 3.64
C GLU A 19 -39.61 -27.90 5.13
N GLU A 20 -39.91 -29.11 5.62
CA GLU A 20 -40.22 -29.30 7.04
C GLU A 20 -39.00 -29.12 7.95
N ALA A 21 -37.80 -29.50 7.49
CA ALA A 21 -36.54 -29.29 8.20
C ALA A 21 -36.13 -27.80 8.29
N GLU A 22 -36.38 -27.01 7.24
CA GLU A 22 -36.12 -25.56 7.24
C GLU A 22 -36.99 -24.83 8.26
N THR A 23 -38.24 -25.24 8.49
CA THR A 23 -39.15 -24.54 9.41
C THR A 23 -38.75 -24.66 10.90
N GLU A 24 -38.07 -25.73 11.31
CA GLU A 24 -37.56 -25.90 12.67
C GLU A 24 -36.19 -25.23 12.88
N GLU A 25 -35.32 -25.17 11.85
CA GLU A 25 -34.08 -24.38 11.91
C GLU A 25 -34.37 -22.88 12.00
N VAL A 26 -35.34 -22.37 11.24
CA VAL A 26 -35.75 -20.95 11.27
C VAL A 26 -36.25 -20.52 12.66
N LYS A 27 -36.98 -21.39 13.38
CA LYS A 27 -37.40 -21.11 14.77
C LYS A 27 -36.21 -21.06 15.74
N LYS A 28 -35.23 -21.95 15.57
CA LYS A 28 -34.02 -22.03 16.40
C LYS A 28 -33.07 -20.85 16.16
N GLU A 29 -32.99 -20.37 14.92
CA GLU A 29 -32.26 -19.15 14.55
C GLU A 29 -32.94 -17.89 15.08
N GLY A 30 -34.27 -17.82 15.04
CA GLY A 30 -35.04 -16.71 15.62
C GLY A 30 -34.80 -16.53 17.13
N LEU A 31 -34.77 -17.64 17.89
CA LEU A 31 -34.46 -17.60 19.33
C LEU A 31 -33.02 -17.16 19.61
N LYS A 32 -32.04 -17.62 18.82
CA LYS A 32 -30.64 -17.18 18.92
C LYS A 32 -30.46 -15.72 18.54
N ALA A 33 -31.22 -15.23 17.56
CA ALA A 33 -31.20 -13.82 17.16
C ALA A 33 -31.74 -12.93 18.28
N MET A 34 -32.84 -13.33 18.94
CA MET A 34 -33.39 -12.63 20.10
C MET A 34 -32.41 -12.58 21.29
N GLU A 35 -31.69 -13.68 21.56
CA GLU A 35 -30.68 -13.70 22.62
C GLU A 35 -29.50 -12.76 22.31
N LYS A 36 -29.01 -12.76 21.06
CA LYS A 36 -27.98 -11.82 20.61
C LYS A 36 -28.42 -10.36 20.68
N VAL A 37 -29.68 -10.06 20.37
CA VAL A 37 -30.23 -8.70 20.51
C VAL A 37 -30.21 -8.26 21.97
N LYS A 38 -30.64 -9.13 22.89
CA LYS A 38 -30.62 -8.83 24.33
C LYS A 38 -29.20 -8.66 24.89
N GLU A 39 -28.24 -9.49 24.45
CA GLU A 39 -26.83 -9.32 24.80
C GLU A 39 -26.27 -7.99 24.28
N MET A 40 -26.65 -7.60 23.06
CA MET A 40 -26.26 -6.33 22.47
C MET A 40 -26.83 -5.14 23.24
N GLU A 41 -28.10 -5.20 23.64
CA GLU A 41 -28.74 -4.17 24.45
C GLU A 41 -28.03 -3.98 25.80
N VAL A 42 -27.69 -5.08 26.48
CA VAL A 42 -26.94 -5.04 27.75
C VAL A 42 -25.55 -4.45 27.54
N LEU A 43 -24.85 -4.85 26.48
CA LEU A 43 -23.51 -4.34 26.19
C LEU A 43 -23.55 -2.84 25.83
N MET A 44 -24.55 -2.41 25.07
CA MET A 44 -24.76 -0.99 24.74
C MET A 44 -25.06 -0.18 25.99
N ALA A 45 -25.89 -0.68 26.91
CA ALA A 45 -26.14 -0.02 28.20
C ALA A 45 -24.83 0.14 29.00
N GLU A 46 -23.99 -0.90 29.08
CA GLU A 46 -22.69 -0.81 29.76
C GLU A 46 -21.72 0.20 29.11
N VAL A 47 -21.76 0.35 27.78
CA VAL A 47 -20.99 1.36 27.04
C VAL A 47 -21.50 2.75 27.37
N PHE A 48 -22.81 2.98 27.36
CA PHE A 48 -23.40 4.26 27.74
C PHE A 48 -23.06 4.64 29.19
N ASP A 49 -23.10 3.68 30.12
CA ASP A 49 -22.69 3.90 31.51
C ASP A 49 -21.21 4.28 31.62
N ALA A 50 -20.32 3.60 30.89
CA ALA A 50 -18.89 3.89 30.89
C ALA A 50 -18.57 5.27 30.27
N VAL A 51 -19.23 5.64 29.17
CA VAL A 51 -19.09 6.98 28.56
C VAL A 51 -19.63 8.06 29.49
N SER A 52 -20.75 7.81 30.16
CA SER A 52 -21.33 8.72 31.15
C SER A 52 -20.40 8.92 32.36
N ALA A 53 -19.81 7.84 32.88
CA ALA A 53 -18.84 7.87 33.96
C ALA A 53 -17.55 8.60 33.53
N MET A 54 -17.05 8.35 32.32
CA MET A 54 -15.91 9.05 31.74
C MET A 54 -16.18 10.56 31.63
N LYS A 55 -17.37 10.95 31.18
CA LYS A 55 -17.78 12.37 31.10
C LYS A 55 -17.80 13.02 32.47
N LYS A 56 -18.30 12.33 33.50
CA LYS A 56 -18.27 12.81 34.89
C LYS A 56 -16.84 12.97 35.40
N ALA A 57 -15.98 11.98 35.19
CA ALA A 57 -14.57 12.03 35.58
C ALA A 57 -13.83 13.19 34.88
N TYR A 58 -14.13 13.44 33.60
CA TYR A 58 -13.57 14.57 32.86
C TYR A 58 -14.02 15.93 33.45
N VAL A 59 -15.27 16.06 33.88
CA VAL A 59 -15.73 17.28 34.58
C VAL A 59 -15.00 17.47 35.91
N SER A 60 -14.70 16.39 36.64
CA SER A 60 -13.88 16.46 37.86
C SER A 60 -12.45 16.92 37.58
N VAL A 61 -11.84 16.51 36.45
CA VAL A 61 -10.54 17.02 35.99
C VAL A 61 -10.62 18.54 35.76
N GLN A 62 -11.65 19.01 35.04
CA GLN A 62 -11.85 20.44 34.80
C GLN A 62 -12.06 21.25 36.09
N GLY A 63 -12.74 20.68 37.09
CA GLY A 63 -12.93 21.30 38.40
C GLY A 63 -11.64 21.39 39.22
N ALA A 64 -10.76 20.38 39.16
CA ALA A 64 -9.48 20.37 39.85
C ALA A 64 -8.45 21.36 39.25
N HIS A 65 -8.75 21.94 38.09
CA HIS A 65 -7.92 22.98 37.46
C HIS A 65 -8.18 24.39 38.04
N SER A 66 -9.24 24.62 38.82
CA SER A 66 -9.53 25.93 39.42
C SER A 66 -10.37 25.83 40.70
N PRO A 67 -9.77 26.03 41.90
CA PRO A 67 -8.35 26.25 42.15
C PRO A 67 -7.52 24.99 41.84
N TRP A 68 -6.26 25.17 41.43
CA TRP A 68 -5.36 24.07 41.11
C TRP A 68 -5.13 23.16 42.33
N ASP A 69 -5.64 21.93 42.25
CA ASP A 69 -5.46 20.89 43.27
C ASP A 69 -4.81 19.62 42.65
N PRO A 70 -3.52 19.37 42.90
CA PRO A 70 -2.80 18.21 42.37
C PRO A 70 -3.37 16.86 42.82
N GLU A 71 -3.90 16.74 44.04
CA GLU A 71 -4.41 15.46 44.54
C GLU A 71 -5.76 15.13 43.92
N SER A 72 -6.66 16.11 43.85
CA SER A 72 -7.94 15.96 43.14
C SER A 72 -7.75 15.70 41.66
N LEU A 73 -6.76 16.32 41.02
CA LEU A 73 -6.44 16.07 39.61
C LEU A 73 -5.96 14.63 39.38
N ARG A 74 -5.10 14.11 40.25
CA ARG A 74 -4.63 12.71 40.17
C ARG A 74 -5.76 11.70 40.36
N PHE A 75 -6.69 11.96 41.27
CA PHE A 75 -7.85 11.10 41.48
C PHE A 75 -8.81 11.11 40.28
N ALA A 76 -9.07 12.30 39.72
CA ALA A 76 -9.91 12.45 38.55
C ALA A 76 -9.28 11.84 37.28
N ASP A 77 -7.96 11.99 37.09
CA ASP A 77 -7.21 11.35 36.00
C ASP A 77 -7.24 9.82 36.12
N ALA A 78 -7.02 9.28 37.32
CA ALA A 78 -7.13 7.85 37.57
C ALA A 78 -8.53 7.30 37.23
N ALA A 79 -9.59 8.07 37.52
CA ALA A 79 -10.97 7.71 37.16
C ALA A 79 -11.20 7.74 35.64
N VAL A 80 -10.67 8.73 34.92
CA VAL A 80 -10.71 8.78 33.45
C VAL A 80 -10.01 7.55 32.85
N VAL A 81 -8.80 7.23 33.32
CA VAL A 81 -8.05 6.05 32.87
C VAL A 81 -8.79 4.75 33.18
N ALA A 82 -9.45 4.65 34.33
CA ALA A 82 -10.25 3.49 34.70
C ALA A 82 -11.43 3.26 33.75
N GLU A 83 -12.16 4.32 33.39
CA GLU A 83 -13.28 4.22 32.45
C GLU A 83 -12.82 3.97 31.01
N LEU A 84 -11.69 4.54 30.57
CA LEU A 84 -11.08 4.20 29.28
C LEU A 84 -10.69 2.71 29.21
N ARG A 85 -10.13 2.15 30.29
CA ARG A 85 -9.86 0.71 30.40
C ARG A 85 -11.15 -0.12 30.38
N ARG A 86 -12.23 0.37 30.99
CA ARG A 86 -13.56 -0.27 30.97
C ARG A 86 -14.13 -0.30 29.55
N LEU A 87 -14.08 0.82 28.82
CA LEU A 87 -14.46 0.90 27.41
C LEU A 87 -13.61 -0.05 26.54
N GLY A 88 -12.31 -0.17 26.80
CA GLY A 88 -11.44 -1.15 26.14
C GLY A 88 -11.89 -2.60 26.35
N ARG A 89 -12.30 -2.98 27.57
CA ARG A 89 -12.87 -4.31 27.86
C ARG A 89 -14.22 -4.53 27.19
N LEU A 90 -15.08 -3.51 27.16
CA LEU A 90 -16.39 -3.57 26.48
C LEU A 90 -16.25 -3.75 24.97
N ARG A 91 -15.32 -3.02 24.35
CA ARG A 91 -14.94 -3.19 22.94
C ARG A 91 -14.49 -4.61 22.63
N GLU A 92 -13.68 -5.20 23.52
CA GLU A 92 -13.22 -6.59 23.37
C GLU A 92 -14.38 -7.59 23.50
N ARG A 93 -15.30 -7.38 24.45
CA ARG A 93 -16.51 -8.23 24.59
C ARG A 93 -17.39 -8.17 23.35
N PHE A 94 -17.64 -6.99 22.80
CA PHE A 94 -18.40 -6.81 21.55
C PHE A 94 -17.73 -7.54 20.38
N ARG A 95 -16.40 -7.46 20.25
CA ARG A 95 -15.66 -8.18 19.21
C ARG A 95 -15.75 -9.70 19.36
N ARG A 96 -15.63 -10.21 20.59
CA ARG A 96 -15.78 -11.65 20.88
C ARG A 96 -17.20 -12.16 20.67
N GLY A 97 -18.22 -11.32 20.85
CA GLY A 97 -19.63 -11.67 20.59
C GLY A 97 -19.98 -11.74 19.10
N GLN A 98 -19.31 -10.97 18.24
CA GLN A 98 -19.48 -11.05 16.79
C GLN A 98 -18.66 -12.18 16.13
N SER A 99 -17.51 -12.52 16.72
CA SER A 99 -16.67 -13.62 16.25
C SER A 99 -17.06 -14.94 16.91
N GLY A 100 -18.04 -15.63 16.35
CA GLY A 100 -18.25 -17.05 16.66
C GLY A 100 -17.01 -17.86 16.27
N GLY A 101 -16.20 -18.25 17.26
CA GLY A 101 -15.12 -19.23 17.13
C GLY A 101 -13.71 -18.64 17.05
N GLY A 102 -12.89 -18.93 18.07
CA GLY A 102 -11.44 -18.73 18.03
C GLY A 102 -10.87 -17.96 19.22
N GLY A 103 -10.88 -18.58 20.40
CA GLY A 103 -10.16 -18.08 21.57
C GLY A 103 -8.65 -18.14 21.35
N GLY A 104 -8.02 -17.00 21.08
CA GLY A 104 -6.56 -16.82 21.04
C GLY A 104 -6.11 -15.92 22.18
N LYS A 105 -5.60 -16.55 23.24
CA LYS A 105 -5.03 -15.95 24.45
C LYS A 105 -3.97 -14.90 24.07
N CYS A 106 -4.13 -13.69 24.57
CA CYS A 106 -3.14 -12.63 24.47
C CYS A 106 -1.92 -12.97 25.36
N GLY A 107 -0.79 -13.26 24.73
CA GLY A 107 0.52 -13.40 25.38
C GLY A 107 1.42 -14.42 24.70
N GLY A 108 2.51 -13.95 24.09
CA GLY A 108 3.56 -14.77 23.49
C GLY A 108 3.69 -14.52 21.98
N GLY A 109 4.90 -14.18 21.53
CA GLY A 109 5.20 -13.79 20.15
C GLY A 109 4.65 -14.79 19.12
N ALA A 110 3.97 -14.26 18.09
CA ALA A 110 3.49 -15.06 16.98
C ALA A 110 4.68 -15.78 16.32
N SER A 111 4.59 -17.10 16.20
CA SER A 111 5.50 -17.89 15.38
C SER A 111 5.34 -17.48 13.92
N LEU A 112 6.45 -17.43 13.17
CA LEU A 112 6.50 -17.13 11.73
C LEU A 112 5.52 -17.99 10.89
N SER A 113 5.16 -19.18 11.36
CA SER A 113 4.22 -20.10 10.69
C SER A 113 2.76 -19.63 10.72
N ASP A 114 2.33 -18.91 11.76
CA ASP A 114 0.93 -18.47 11.90
C ASP A 114 0.60 -17.25 11.03
N ALA A 115 1.64 -16.61 10.46
CA ALA A 115 1.54 -15.34 9.78
C ALA A 115 1.66 -15.46 8.24
N VAL A 116 2.25 -16.56 7.73
CA VAL A 116 2.34 -16.86 6.27
C VAL A 116 0.98 -17.28 5.70
N ALA A 117 0.22 -18.13 6.40
CA ALA A 117 -1.09 -18.60 5.93
C ALA A 117 -2.12 -17.47 5.71
N PRO A 118 -2.22 -16.44 6.59
CA PRO A 118 -3.05 -15.25 6.33
C PRO A 118 -2.68 -14.49 5.05
N TYR A 119 -1.40 -14.46 4.68
CA TYR A 119 -0.94 -13.75 3.48
C TYR A 119 -1.32 -14.48 2.20
N GLU A 120 -1.10 -15.80 2.16
CA GLU A 120 -1.50 -16.65 1.05
C GLU A 120 -3.04 -16.66 0.88
N ALA A 121 -3.79 -16.72 1.98
CA ALA A 121 -5.25 -16.62 1.94
C ALA A 121 -5.73 -15.27 1.39
N ALA A 122 -5.11 -14.16 1.79
CA ALA A 122 -5.43 -12.83 1.26
C ALA A 122 -5.11 -12.71 -0.24
N LEU A 123 -4.04 -13.37 -0.71
CA LEU A 123 -3.71 -13.43 -2.14
C LEU A 123 -4.74 -14.23 -2.95
N GLU A 124 -5.22 -15.36 -2.45
CA GLU A 124 -6.26 -16.14 -3.13
C GLU A 124 -7.60 -15.41 -3.16
N GLU A 125 -7.95 -14.73 -2.08
CA GLU A 125 -9.10 -13.82 -2.05
C GLU A 125 -8.98 -12.70 -3.09
N LEU A 126 -7.84 -12.01 -3.14
CA LEU A 126 -7.58 -11.00 -4.15
C LEU A 126 -7.72 -11.55 -5.58
N LYS A 127 -7.15 -12.74 -5.86
CA LYS A 127 -7.27 -13.38 -7.19
C LYS A 127 -8.74 -13.64 -7.56
N ARG A 128 -9.56 -14.05 -6.59
CA ARG A 128 -11.00 -14.27 -6.79
C ARG A 128 -11.73 -12.96 -7.08
N GLU A 129 -11.51 -11.93 -6.27
CA GLU A 129 -12.17 -10.63 -6.45
C GLU A 129 -11.79 -9.95 -7.78
N VAL A 130 -10.50 -9.99 -8.16
CA VAL A 130 -10.03 -9.45 -9.44
C VAL A 130 -10.69 -10.17 -10.62
N LYS A 131 -10.81 -11.50 -10.58
CA LYS A 131 -11.50 -12.28 -11.63
C LYS A 131 -12.99 -11.96 -11.72
N SER A 132 -13.66 -11.84 -10.58
CA SER A 132 -15.08 -11.47 -10.49
C SER A 132 -15.30 -10.09 -11.09
N PHE A 133 -14.55 -9.08 -10.64
CA PHE A 133 -14.67 -7.71 -11.12
C PHE A 133 -14.25 -7.56 -12.59
N THR A 134 -13.25 -8.30 -13.06
CA THR A 134 -12.87 -8.32 -14.48
C THR A 134 -14.00 -8.85 -15.35
N SER A 135 -14.71 -9.88 -14.89
CA SER A 135 -15.86 -10.42 -15.61
C SER A 135 -17.00 -9.40 -15.70
N LEU A 136 -17.23 -8.64 -14.62
CA LEU A 136 -18.18 -7.54 -14.59
C LEU A 136 -17.77 -6.41 -15.56
N LEU A 137 -16.51 -5.97 -15.54
CA LEU A 137 -15.99 -4.95 -16.45
C LEU A 137 -16.14 -5.37 -17.91
N LEU A 138 -15.75 -6.59 -18.27
CA LEU A 138 -15.91 -7.09 -19.62
C LEU A 138 -17.38 -7.14 -20.06
N SER A 139 -18.29 -7.49 -19.15
CA SER A 139 -19.73 -7.46 -19.43
C SER A 139 -20.21 -6.04 -19.72
N LEU A 140 -19.77 -5.05 -18.92
CA LEU A 140 -20.12 -3.65 -19.12
C LEU A 140 -19.53 -3.08 -20.40
N MET A 141 -18.26 -3.38 -20.72
CA MET A 141 -17.62 -2.99 -21.97
C MET A 141 -18.38 -3.51 -23.20
N ARG A 142 -18.90 -4.75 -23.15
CA ARG A 142 -19.73 -5.33 -24.22
C ARG A 142 -21.07 -4.60 -24.34
N SER A 143 -21.75 -4.35 -23.22
CA SER A 143 -23.02 -3.61 -23.21
C SER A 143 -22.87 -2.17 -23.71
N ALA A 144 -21.76 -1.53 -23.37
CA ALA A 144 -21.39 -0.18 -23.84
C ALA A 144 -20.85 -0.16 -25.29
N ARG A 145 -20.82 -1.32 -25.97
CA ARG A 145 -20.35 -1.47 -27.37
C ARG A 145 -18.91 -0.99 -27.60
N TRP A 146 -18.03 -1.18 -26.61
CA TRP A 146 -16.61 -0.86 -26.77
C TRP A 146 -15.95 -1.78 -27.79
N ASP A 147 -14.99 -1.24 -28.54
CA ASP A 147 -14.01 -2.04 -29.27
C ASP A 147 -13.03 -2.65 -28.26
N ILE A 148 -13.33 -3.87 -27.80
CA ILE A 148 -12.56 -4.56 -26.76
C ILE A 148 -11.09 -4.72 -27.19
N PRO A 149 -10.75 -5.19 -28.42
CA PRO A 149 -9.37 -5.19 -28.89
C PRO A 149 -8.67 -3.84 -28.78
N ALA A 150 -9.29 -2.75 -29.25
CA ALA A 150 -8.67 -1.42 -29.19
C ALA A 150 -8.51 -0.92 -27.75
N ALA A 151 -9.53 -1.13 -26.89
CA ALA A 151 -9.48 -0.76 -25.48
C ALA A 151 -8.38 -1.53 -24.72
N VAL A 152 -8.27 -2.83 -24.95
CA VAL A 152 -7.23 -3.69 -24.37
C VAL A 152 -5.84 -3.25 -24.82
N GLN A 153 -5.66 -2.92 -26.09
CA GLN A 153 -4.40 -2.38 -26.59
C GLN A 153 -4.09 -1.04 -25.92
N SER A 154 -5.07 -0.13 -25.76
CA SER A 154 -4.86 1.12 -25.02
C SER A 154 -4.46 0.89 -23.55
N MET A 155 -5.00 -0.14 -22.90
CA MET A 155 -4.66 -0.47 -21.51
C MET A 155 -3.24 -1.05 -21.37
N ILE A 156 -2.82 -1.92 -22.30
CA ILE A 156 -1.51 -2.58 -22.24
C ILE A 156 -0.38 -1.69 -22.83
N LEU A 157 -0.66 -0.96 -23.92
CA LEU A 157 0.32 -0.17 -24.69
C LEU A 157 0.52 1.26 -24.18
N THR A 158 0.06 1.58 -22.96
CA THR A 158 0.32 2.89 -22.32
C THR A 158 1.81 3.27 -22.28
N ASN A 159 2.72 2.31 -22.48
CA ASN A 159 4.15 2.50 -22.69
C ASN A 159 4.57 1.93 -24.06
N ASN A 160 4.29 2.64 -25.15
CA ASN A 160 4.86 2.34 -26.48
C ASN A 160 6.37 2.59 -26.46
N ASP A 161 7.10 1.60 -25.95
CA ASP A 161 8.52 1.47 -26.22
C ASP A 161 8.66 0.58 -27.46
N ASP A 162 9.01 1.19 -28.60
CA ASP A 162 9.19 0.56 -29.91
C ASP A 162 10.22 -0.60 -29.87
N ARG A 163 10.94 -0.78 -28.75
CA ARG A 163 11.91 -1.86 -28.51
C ARG A 163 11.30 -3.23 -28.25
N TYR A 164 9.98 -3.36 -28.05
CA TYR A 164 9.35 -4.65 -27.73
C TYR A 164 8.49 -5.21 -28.86
N PRO A 165 8.47 -6.55 -29.05
CA PRO A 165 7.67 -7.16 -30.10
C PRO A 165 6.20 -6.77 -29.93
N PRO A 166 5.50 -6.45 -31.04
CA PRO A 166 4.09 -6.11 -31.00
C PRO A 166 3.33 -7.28 -30.37
N ILE A 167 2.52 -6.99 -29.35
CA ILE A 167 1.69 -8.01 -28.74
C ILE A 167 0.70 -8.44 -29.83
N PRO A 168 0.69 -9.72 -30.24
CA PRO A 168 -0.26 -10.21 -31.23
C PRO A 168 -1.67 -9.79 -30.80
N ALA A 169 -2.52 -9.40 -31.76
CA ALA A 169 -3.88 -8.96 -31.47
C ALA A 169 -4.50 -9.90 -30.43
N VAL A 170 -4.69 -9.37 -29.22
CA VAL A 170 -5.14 -10.15 -28.08
C VAL A 170 -6.52 -10.66 -28.46
N GLY A 171 -6.63 -11.95 -28.77
CA GLY A 171 -7.90 -12.55 -29.14
C GLY A 171 -8.96 -12.28 -28.07
N SER A 172 -10.24 -12.30 -28.44
CA SER A 172 -11.35 -11.97 -27.51
C SER A 172 -11.28 -12.74 -26.17
N HIS A 173 -10.80 -14.00 -26.20
CA HIS A 173 -10.61 -14.82 -25.01
C HIS A 173 -9.46 -14.36 -24.09
N HIS A 174 -8.48 -13.64 -24.61
CA HIS A 174 -7.28 -13.20 -23.91
C HIS A 174 -7.43 -11.77 -23.36
N ALA A 175 -8.44 -11.01 -23.83
CA ALA A 175 -8.80 -9.68 -23.36
C ALA A 175 -8.99 -9.62 -21.83
N ARG A 176 -9.51 -10.71 -21.23
CA ARG A 176 -9.66 -10.82 -19.77
C ARG A 176 -8.36 -10.61 -19.02
N TYR A 177 -7.24 -11.12 -19.52
CA TYR A 177 -5.96 -11.00 -18.82
C TYR A 177 -5.40 -9.59 -18.89
N ALA A 178 -5.72 -8.86 -19.95
CA ALA A 178 -5.37 -7.45 -20.08
C ALA A 178 -6.17 -6.57 -19.11
N VAL A 179 -7.47 -6.84 -18.96
CA VAL A 179 -8.32 -6.15 -17.98
C VAL A 179 -7.90 -6.53 -16.56
N GLU A 180 -7.61 -7.82 -16.28
CA GLU A 180 -7.04 -8.26 -15.00
C GLU A 180 -5.73 -7.50 -14.69
N SER A 181 -4.84 -7.39 -15.67
CA SER A 181 -3.58 -6.65 -15.57
C SER A 181 -3.81 -5.18 -15.24
N TYR A 182 -4.72 -4.51 -15.96
CA TYR A 182 -5.07 -3.11 -15.76
C TYR A 182 -5.60 -2.85 -14.34
N VAL A 183 -6.60 -3.63 -13.91
CA VAL A 183 -7.21 -3.53 -12.59
C VAL A 183 -6.15 -3.76 -11.51
N THR A 184 -5.35 -4.81 -11.64
CA THR A 184 -4.32 -5.16 -10.66
C THR A 184 -3.27 -4.05 -10.57
N LYS A 185 -2.73 -3.57 -11.69
CA LYS A 185 -1.73 -2.49 -11.71
C LYS A 185 -2.23 -1.22 -11.03
N LYS A 186 -3.47 -0.80 -11.32
CA LYS A 186 -4.07 0.40 -10.70
C LYS A 186 -4.34 0.18 -9.20
N ALA A 187 -4.84 -0.99 -8.81
CA ALA A 187 -5.10 -1.32 -7.42
C ALA A 187 -3.81 -1.36 -6.59
N PHE A 188 -2.72 -1.94 -7.12
CA PHE A 188 -1.42 -2.06 -6.43
C PHE A 188 -0.55 -0.82 -6.46
N HIS A 189 -0.87 0.21 -7.24
CA HIS A 189 -0.06 1.44 -7.29
C HIS A 189 0.23 2.02 -5.88
N GLY A 190 1.50 2.10 -5.48
CA GLY A 190 1.92 2.59 -4.15
C GLY A 190 1.89 1.56 -3.02
N PHE A 191 1.76 0.27 -3.33
CA PHE A 191 1.74 -0.82 -2.35
C PHE A 191 3.01 -0.91 -1.49
N GLU A 192 4.14 -0.42 -2.00
CA GLU A 192 5.43 -0.28 -1.32
C GLU A 192 5.42 0.70 -0.15
N ASN A 193 4.46 1.65 -0.13
CA ASN A 193 4.37 2.69 0.88
C ASN A 193 3.33 2.34 1.95
N GLU A 194 3.62 2.63 3.22
CA GLU A 194 2.75 2.31 4.37
C GLU A 194 1.35 2.96 4.33
N SER A 195 1.17 4.00 3.50
CA SER A 195 -0.09 4.71 3.34
C SER A 195 -0.54 4.80 1.88
N PHE A 196 0.07 4.04 0.96
CA PHE A 196 -0.14 4.20 -0.49
C PHE A 196 0.11 5.62 -1.00
N TYR A 197 1.06 6.33 -0.39
CA TYR A 197 1.34 7.75 -0.66
C TYR A 197 0.14 8.68 -0.42
N MET A 198 -0.83 8.25 0.39
CA MET A 198 -1.97 9.10 0.73
C MET A 198 -1.66 10.08 1.85
N GLU A 199 -0.79 9.68 2.78
CA GLU A 199 -0.39 10.44 3.97
C GLU A 199 1.14 10.40 4.09
N GLY A 200 1.76 11.49 4.53
CA GLY A 200 3.19 11.55 4.88
C GLY A 200 3.50 10.84 6.21
N SER A 201 3.00 9.62 6.38
CA SER A 201 3.17 8.80 7.58
C SER A 201 4.50 8.05 7.52
N LEU A 202 5.19 7.95 8.67
CA LEU A 202 6.44 7.20 8.85
C LEU A 202 6.33 6.21 10.02
N ALA A 203 5.12 5.79 10.35
CA ALA A 203 4.83 5.00 11.54
C ALA A 203 5.54 3.63 11.54
N SER A 204 5.73 3.04 10.36
CA SER A 204 6.51 1.81 10.20
C SER A 204 7.99 1.98 10.56
N LEU A 205 8.52 3.20 10.46
CA LEU A 205 9.93 3.53 10.77
C LEU A 205 10.09 4.07 12.19
N THR A 206 9.14 4.87 12.68
CA THR A 206 9.23 5.53 14.00
C THR A 206 8.78 4.62 15.13
N HIS A 207 7.74 3.79 14.90
CA HIS A 207 7.18 2.85 15.90
C HIS A 207 6.87 1.48 15.26
N PRO A 208 7.87 0.70 14.82
CA PRO A 208 7.66 -0.50 14.01
C PRO A 208 6.79 -1.57 14.69
N SER A 209 6.98 -1.80 15.99
CA SER A 209 6.25 -2.84 16.74
C SER A 209 4.78 -2.47 16.98
N GLU A 210 4.49 -1.19 17.21
CA GLU A 210 3.12 -0.67 17.34
C GLU A 210 2.42 -0.64 15.99
N PHE A 211 3.13 -0.21 14.95
CA PHE A 211 2.62 -0.19 13.59
C PHE A 211 2.22 -1.59 13.13
N ARG A 212 3.09 -2.59 13.28
CA ARG A 212 2.77 -4.00 12.96
C ARG A 212 1.54 -4.52 13.70
N ARG A 213 1.46 -4.25 15.01
CA ARG A 213 0.29 -4.65 15.83
C ARG A 213 -0.98 -3.95 15.37
N SER A 214 -0.89 -2.67 15.02
CA SER A 214 -2.00 -1.89 14.48
C SER A 214 -2.48 -2.44 13.14
N CYS A 215 -1.55 -2.76 12.23
CA CYS A 215 -1.86 -3.39 10.95
C CYS A 215 -2.58 -4.73 11.12
N LEU A 216 -2.09 -5.59 12.03
CA LEU A 216 -2.72 -6.87 12.32
C LEU A 216 -4.11 -6.70 12.95
N SER A 217 -4.30 -5.72 13.84
CA SER A 217 -5.61 -5.41 14.41
C SER A 217 -6.58 -4.96 13.33
N GLN A 218 -6.17 -3.99 12.49
CA GLN A 218 -7.00 -3.48 11.40
C GLN A 218 -7.37 -4.58 10.40
N TYR A 219 -6.44 -5.50 10.09
CA TYR A 219 -6.72 -6.66 9.24
C TYR A 219 -7.81 -7.54 9.85
N ARG A 220 -7.66 -7.89 11.14
CA ARG A 220 -8.64 -8.73 11.85
C ARG A 220 -10.01 -8.07 11.93
N ASP A 221 -10.05 -6.77 12.21
CA ASP A 221 -11.29 -6.01 12.34
C ASP A 221 -12.00 -5.87 10.97
N MET A 222 -11.26 -5.71 9.87
CA MET A 222 -11.83 -5.44 8.54
C MET A 222 -12.09 -6.67 7.67
N ARG A 223 -11.40 -7.80 7.91
CA ARG A 223 -11.49 -8.99 7.04
C ARG A 223 -12.93 -9.44 6.81
N SER A 224 -13.71 -9.57 7.88
CA SER A 224 -15.09 -10.06 7.84
C SER A 224 -16.14 -8.96 7.62
N MET A 225 -15.76 -7.70 7.50
CA MET A 225 -16.69 -6.57 7.38
C MET A 225 -16.96 -6.26 5.90
N ASP A 226 -18.22 -6.08 5.52
CA ASP A 226 -18.55 -5.63 4.16
C ASP A 226 -18.01 -4.20 3.91
N PRO A 227 -17.28 -3.94 2.80
CA PRO A 227 -16.70 -2.63 2.57
C PRO A 227 -17.75 -1.54 2.32
N ALA A 228 -18.92 -1.86 1.74
CA ALA A 228 -19.97 -0.88 1.53
C ALA A 228 -20.69 -0.52 2.84
N GLU A 229 -20.90 -1.50 3.73
CA GLU A 229 -21.40 -1.26 5.09
C GLU A 229 -20.43 -0.39 5.90
N LEU A 230 -19.14 -0.70 5.87
CA LEU A 230 -18.10 0.10 6.54
C LEU A 230 -18.14 1.56 6.07
N LEU A 231 -18.18 1.78 4.75
CA LEU A 231 -18.21 3.12 4.16
C LEU A 231 -19.55 3.82 4.34
N GLY A 232 -20.62 3.07 4.61
CA GLY A 232 -21.90 3.61 5.04
C GLY A 232 -21.85 4.23 6.44
N ILE A 233 -20.97 3.75 7.32
CA ILE A 233 -20.80 4.24 8.69
C ILE A 233 -19.66 5.27 8.78
N LEU A 234 -18.51 4.98 8.15
CA LEU A 234 -17.28 5.76 8.21
C LEU A 234 -16.72 6.04 6.79
N PRO A 235 -17.39 6.89 5.99
CA PRO A 235 -16.98 7.15 4.60
C PRO A 235 -15.58 7.76 4.49
N THR A 236 -15.16 8.57 5.45
CA THR A 236 -13.87 9.29 5.43
C THR A 236 -12.73 8.53 6.11
N CYS A 237 -12.94 7.26 6.49
CA CYS A 237 -11.89 6.44 7.08
C CYS A 237 -10.70 6.26 6.12
N ARG A 238 -9.57 5.74 6.61
CA ARG A 238 -8.37 5.52 5.78
C ARG A 238 -8.65 4.66 4.55
N PHE A 239 -9.45 3.61 4.72
CA PHE A 239 -9.89 2.77 3.61
C PHE A 239 -10.81 3.52 2.63
N GLY A 240 -11.72 4.38 3.11
CA GLY A 240 -12.58 5.19 2.24
C GLY A 240 -11.79 6.15 1.38
N ARG A 241 -10.84 6.89 1.96
CA ARG A 241 -9.93 7.76 1.21
C ARG A 241 -9.06 6.99 0.20
N PHE A 242 -8.63 5.79 0.57
CA PHE A 242 -7.93 4.87 -0.32
C PHE A 242 -8.82 4.45 -1.51
N ALA A 243 -10.01 3.94 -1.24
CA ALA A 243 -10.97 3.51 -2.25
C ALA A 243 -11.33 4.66 -3.20
N ALA A 244 -11.55 5.86 -2.68
CA ALA A 244 -11.82 7.07 -3.45
C ALA A 244 -10.68 7.39 -4.43
N LYS A 245 -9.44 7.48 -3.93
CA LYS A 245 -8.25 7.74 -4.77
C LYS A 245 -8.03 6.65 -5.81
N LYS A 246 -8.26 5.37 -5.46
CA LYS A 246 -8.13 4.24 -6.39
C LYS A 246 -9.18 4.27 -7.49
N TYR A 247 -10.41 4.64 -7.17
CA TYR A 247 -11.47 4.77 -8.16
C TYR A 247 -11.13 5.84 -9.21
N LEU A 248 -10.78 7.05 -8.74
CA LEU A 248 -10.43 8.16 -9.61
C LEU A 248 -9.17 7.90 -10.47
N SER A 249 -8.24 7.07 -9.97
CA SER A 249 -7.06 6.65 -10.74
C SER A 249 -7.37 5.54 -11.76
N MET A 250 -8.37 4.69 -11.50
CA MET A 250 -8.72 3.54 -12.34
C MET A 250 -9.73 3.88 -13.43
N PHE A 251 -10.56 4.90 -13.25
CA PHE A 251 -11.54 5.30 -14.24
C PHE A 251 -11.42 6.80 -14.49
N ASP A 252 -10.79 7.17 -15.62
CA ASP A 252 -10.76 8.54 -16.13
C ASP A 252 -12.17 8.99 -16.58
N PRO A 253 -12.49 10.30 -16.67
CA PRO A 253 -13.87 10.74 -16.84
C PRO A 253 -14.49 10.21 -18.14
N ASP A 254 -13.73 10.17 -19.23
CA ASP A 254 -14.20 9.62 -20.51
C ASP A 254 -14.47 8.11 -20.42
N THR A 255 -13.65 7.39 -19.65
CA THR A 255 -13.78 5.95 -19.44
C THR A 255 -15.03 5.64 -18.63
N GLU A 256 -15.28 6.40 -17.57
CA GLU A 256 -16.42 6.24 -16.69
C GLU A 256 -17.75 6.58 -17.39
N ALA A 257 -17.81 7.74 -18.05
CA ALA A 257 -18.99 8.16 -18.81
C ALA A 257 -19.33 7.15 -19.92
N SER A 258 -18.32 6.62 -20.60
CA SER A 258 -18.48 5.61 -21.64
C SER A 258 -18.90 4.24 -21.09
N LEU A 259 -18.45 3.85 -19.90
CA LEU A 259 -18.73 2.54 -19.31
C LEU A 259 -20.06 2.49 -18.57
N LEU A 260 -20.40 3.56 -17.84
CA LEU A 260 -21.55 3.62 -16.94
C LEU A 260 -22.69 4.49 -17.50
N GLY A 261 -22.41 5.34 -18.48
CA GLY A 261 -23.37 6.27 -19.08
C GLY A 261 -23.50 7.61 -18.35
N ASP A 262 -22.82 7.78 -17.21
CA ASP A 262 -22.83 8.99 -16.40
C ASP A 262 -21.52 9.16 -15.60
N LEU A 263 -21.42 10.24 -14.81
CA LEU A 263 -20.29 10.55 -13.93
C LEU A 263 -20.71 10.62 -12.46
N GLU A 264 -21.83 9.98 -12.08
CA GLU A 264 -22.39 10.11 -10.74
C GLU A 264 -21.45 9.52 -9.68
N HIS A 265 -20.82 8.38 -9.97
CA HIS A 265 -19.87 7.78 -9.04
C HIS A 265 -18.69 8.71 -8.75
N ARG A 266 -18.06 9.28 -9.78
CA ARG A 266 -17.01 10.27 -9.61
C ARG A 266 -17.47 11.51 -8.86
N ARG A 267 -18.63 12.08 -9.16
CA ARG A 267 -19.16 13.24 -8.41
C ARG A 267 -19.28 12.94 -6.91
N VAL A 268 -19.79 11.76 -6.57
CA VAL A 268 -19.92 11.29 -5.19
C VAL A 268 -18.55 11.10 -4.53
N VAL A 269 -17.60 10.47 -5.24
CA VAL A 269 -16.25 10.18 -4.74
C VAL A 269 -15.38 11.44 -4.60
N GLU A 270 -15.45 12.37 -5.55
CA GLU A 270 -14.73 13.66 -5.50
C GLU A 270 -15.23 14.54 -4.36
N GLY A 271 -16.50 14.41 -3.98
CA GLY A 271 -17.08 15.04 -2.79
C GLY A 271 -16.42 14.59 -1.48
N GLY A 272 -15.71 13.47 -1.45
CA GLY A 272 -14.86 13.02 -0.34
C GLY A 272 -15.59 12.46 0.88
N ASP A 273 -16.89 12.70 1.01
CA ASP A 273 -17.69 12.34 2.19
C ASP A 273 -18.65 11.16 1.94
N GLN A 274 -18.72 10.63 0.72
CA GLN A 274 -19.68 9.58 0.35
C GLN A 274 -19.07 8.60 -0.67
N HIS A 275 -19.65 7.41 -0.71
CA HIS A 275 -19.30 6.35 -1.66
C HIS A 275 -20.55 5.84 -2.36
N PRO A 276 -20.49 5.55 -3.67
CA PRO A 276 -21.61 4.98 -4.41
C PRO A 276 -22.07 3.63 -3.86
N ARG A 277 -23.39 3.37 -3.91
CA ARG A 277 -24.01 2.12 -3.44
C ARG A 277 -24.54 1.28 -4.61
N THR A 278 -23.75 1.18 -5.67
CA THR A 278 -24.11 0.38 -6.86
C THR A 278 -23.38 -0.95 -6.86
N GLY A 279 -23.95 -1.96 -7.53
CA GLY A 279 -23.30 -3.28 -7.66
C GLY A 279 -21.92 -3.20 -8.34
N PHE A 280 -21.76 -2.27 -9.29
CA PHE A 280 -20.46 -1.98 -9.91
C PHE A 280 -19.43 -1.47 -8.89
N TYR A 281 -19.81 -0.45 -8.10
CA TYR A 281 -18.91 0.10 -7.09
C TYR A 281 -18.63 -0.92 -5.98
N GLY A 282 -19.60 -1.78 -5.62
CA GLY A 282 -19.40 -2.90 -4.71
C GLY A 282 -18.35 -3.90 -5.21
N GLY A 283 -18.40 -4.28 -6.49
CA GLY A 283 -17.38 -5.12 -7.12
C GLY A 283 -15.99 -4.47 -7.11
N PHE A 284 -15.92 -3.16 -7.35
CA PHE A 284 -14.68 -2.40 -7.22
C PHE A 284 -14.16 -2.39 -5.78
N LEU A 285 -15.03 -2.16 -4.80
CA LEU A 285 -14.72 -2.14 -3.37
C LEU A 285 -14.16 -3.48 -2.90
N ALA A 286 -14.67 -4.60 -3.41
CA ALA A 286 -14.16 -5.93 -3.10
C ALA A 286 -12.68 -6.08 -3.50
N VAL A 287 -12.31 -5.63 -4.71
CA VAL A 287 -10.92 -5.67 -5.20
C VAL A 287 -10.01 -4.79 -4.35
N VAL A 288 -10.37 -3.53 -4.13
CA VAL A 288 -9.51 -2.61 -3.36
C VAL A 288 -9.44 -3.00 -1.89
N LYS A 289 -10.51 -3.56 -1.30
CA LYS A 289 -10.47 -4.16 0.04
C LYS A 289 -9.49 -5.32 0.10
N ALA A 290 -9.49 -6.22 -0.88
CA ALA A 290 -8.55 -7.34 -0.90
C ALA A 290 -7.09 -6.86 -0.96
N VAL A 291 -6.77 -5.84 -1.77
CA VAL A 291 -5.43 -5.22 -1.79
C VAL A 291 -5.10 -4.55 -0.47
N TRP A 292 -6.06 -3.83 0.13
CA TRP A 292 -5.89 -3.18 1.43
C TRP A 292 -5.59 -4.19 2.54
N LEU A 293 -6.33 -5.30 2.60
CA LEU A 293 -6.07 -6.37 3.56
C LEU A 293 -4.71 -7.02 3.33
N LEU A 294 -4.35 -7.30 2.08
CA LEU A 294 -3.03 -7.84 1.72
C LEU A 294 -1.90 -6.91 2.18
N HIS A 295 -2.08 -5.61 2.02
CA HIS A 295 -1.14 -4.59 2.47
C HIS A 295 -1.00 -4.56 4.00
N LEU A 296 -2.13 -4.58 4.73
CA LEU A 296 -2.10 -4.67 6.19
C LEU A 296 -1.37 -5.93 6.68
N VAL A 297 -1.56 -7.08 6.04
CA VAL A 297 -0.81 -8.30 6.41
C VAL A 297 0.67 -8.14 6.03
N ALA A 298 0.99 -7.62 4.85
CA ALA A 298 2.38 -7.39 4.43
C ALA A 298 3.15 -6.57 5.47
N PHE A 299 2.55 -5.48 5.95
CA PHE A 299 3.13 -4.58 6.94
C PHE A 299 2.99 -5.07 8.39
N ALA A 300 2.27 -6.16 8.66
CA ALA A 300 2.23 -6.82 9.95
C ALA A 300 3.34 -7.88 10.13
N LEU A 301 3.91 -8.38 9.02
CA LEU A 301 4.93 -9.44 9.00
C LEU A 301 6.35 -8.91 9.27
N ASP A 302 7.19 -9.76 9.87
CA ASP A 302 8.60 -9.49 10.15
C ASP A 302 9.44 -10.77 9.95
N PRO A 303 10.25 -10.89 8.87
CA PRO A 303 10.40 -9.92 7.78
C PRO A 303 9.15 -9.84 6.89
N GLY A 304 8.88 -8.66 6.35
CA GLY A 304 7.78 -8.43 5.41
C GLY A 304 7.99 -9.15 4.07
N PRO A 305 6.91 -9.45 3.33
CA PRO A 305 7.01 -10.02 1.99
C PRO A 305 7.55 -8.99 1.01
N SER A 306 8.47 -9.40 0.14
CA SER A 306 8.95 -8.56 -0.95
C SER A 306 8.15 -8.84 -2.21
N HIS A 307 7.58 -7.81 -2.83
CA HIS A 307 6.87 -7.97 -4.09
C HIS A 307 7.81 -7.66 -5.26
N PHE A 308 7.57 -8.30 -6.39
CA PHE A 308 8.31 -8.05 -7.62
C PHE A 308 7.34 -8.01 -8.79
N GLU A 309 7.61 -7.10 -9.73
CA GLU A 309 6.88 -6.99 -10.98
C GLU A 309 7.76 -7.44 -12.14
N VAL A 310 7.11 -7.96 -13.19
CA VAL A 310 7.81 -8.47 -14.35
C VAL A 310 7.60 -7.51 -15.51
N GLY A 311 8.70 -7.01 -16.07
CA GLY A 311 8.68 -6.13 -17.24
C GLY A 311 8.25 -6.85 -18.52
N ARG A 312 7.68 -6.09 -19.46
CA ARG A 312 7.46 -6.55 -20.83
C ARG A 312 8.80 -6.90 -21.48
N GLY A 313 8.82 -7.97 -22.27
CA GLY A 313 10.01 -8.48 -22.95
C GLY A 313 10.92 -9.36 -22.09
N ALA A 314 10.68 -9.47 -20.78
CA ALA A 314 11.47 -10.34 -19.91
C ALA A 314 11.37 -11.82 -20.33
N GLY A 315 12.46 -12.57 -20.20
CA GLY A 315 12.44 -14.02 -20.40
C GLY A 315 11.55 -14.71 -19.36
N PHE A 316 10.87 -15.78 -19.76
CA PHE A 316 10.04 -16.55 -18.85
C PHE A 316 10.87 -17.42 -17.90
N GLU A 317 10.74 -17.17 -16.59
CA GLU A 317 11.42 -17.95 -15.54
C GLU A 317 10.40 -18.73 -14.68
N PRO A 318 10.25 -20.06 -14.87
CA PRO A 318 9.19 -20.83 -14.22
C PRO A 318 9.31 -20.92 -12.69
N ALA A 319 10.48 -20.60 -12.12
CA ALA A 319 10.67 -20.52 -10.67
C ALA A 319 9.90 -19.34 -10.04
N TYR A 320 9.79 -18.21 -10.76
CA TYR A 320 9.19 -16.96 -10.27
C TYR A 320 7.90 -16.57 -11.00
N MET A 321 7.60 -17.21 -12.13
CA MET A 321 6.52 -16.82 -13.03
C MET A 321 5.58 -17.98 -13.34
N GLU A 322 4.29 -17.67 -13.46
CA GLU A 322 3.21 -18.54 -13.91
C GLU A 322 2.60 -17.97 -15.19
N SER A 323 2.52 -18.79 -16.24
CA SER A 323 1.83 -18.41 -17.47
C SER A 323 0.32 -18.50 -17.29
N VAL A 324 -0.40 -17.42 -17.60
CA VAL A 324 -1.88 -17.43 -17.63
C VAL A 324 -2.46 -18.06 -18.91
N VAL A 325 -1.61 -18.25 -19.92
CA VAL A 325 -1.97 -18.89 -21.19
C VAL A 325 -1.34 -20.28 -21.28
N ARG A 326 -2.09 -21.23 -21.84
CA ARG A 326 -1.56 -22.55 -22.19
C ARG A 326 -0.90 -22.43 -23.56
N LEU A 327 0.43 -22.55 -23.57
CA LEU A 327 1.22 -22.48 -24.80
C LEU A 327 1.42 -23.89 -25.38
N GLY A 328 1.31 -24.00 -26.70
CA GLY A 328 1.49 -25.27 -27.40
C GLY A 328 2.97 -25.70 -27.47
N PRO A 329 3.25 -26.94 -27.89
CA PRO A 329 4.62 -27.43 -28.07
C PRO A 329 5.42 -26.61 -29.10
N ALA A 330 4.77 -26.12 -30.15
CA ALA A 330 5.38 -25.33 -31.22
C ALA A 330 5.86 -23.94 -30.74
N ASP A 331 5.15 -23.33 -29.78
CA ASP A 331 5.47 -22.00 -29.24
C ASP A 331 6.77 -22.00 -28.40
N ARG A 332 7.22 -23.18 -27.96
CA ARG A 332 8.43 -23.35 -27.14
C ARG A 332 9.72 -23.37 -27.94
N VAL A 333 9.64 -23.52 -29.27
CA VAL A 333 10.80 -23.72 -30.15
C VAL A 333 11.59 -22.43 -30.40
N GLY A 334 10.97 -21.25 -30.19
CA GLY A 334 11.60 -19.92 -30.38
C GLY A 334 11.96 -19.15 -29.10
N GLY A 335 11.73 -19.73 -27.92
CA GLY A 335 11.81 -19.02 -26.63
C GLY A 335 10.57 -18.15 -26.35
N LEU A 336 10.25 -17.97 -25.08
CA LEU A 336 9.06 -17.26 -24.61
C LEU A 336 9.46 -16.00 -23.84
N VAL A 337 8.78 -14.90 -24.15
CA VAL A 337 8.94 -13.63 -23.45
C VAL A 337 7.62 -13.15 -22.88
N VAL A 338 7.70 -12.33 -21.84
CA VAL A 338 6.55 -11.73 -21.19
C VAL A 338 5.98 -10.63 -22.08
N GLY A 339 4.74 -10.78 -22.52
CA GLY A 339 4.00 -9.72 -23.21
C GLY A 339 3.58 -8.62 -22.23
N PHE A 340 2.97 -9.00 -21.11
CA PHE A 340 2.62 -8.10 -20.02
C PHE A 340 2.41 -8.85 -18.69
N PRO A 341 2.65 -8.19 -17.54
CA PRO A 341 2.34 -8.76 -16.23
C PRO A 341 0.84 -8.73 -15.96
N VAL A 342 0.29 -9.79 -15.38
CA VAL A 342 -1.13 -9.88 -14.99
C VAL A 342 -1.30 -9.64 -13.50
N SER A 343 -0.42 -10.19 -12.67
CA SER A 343 -0.37 -9.91 -11.24
C SER A 343 1.06 -9.99 -10.70
N PRO A 344 1.41 -9.21 -9.67
CA PRO A 344 2.74 -9.24 -9.07
C PRO A 344 3.06 -10.60 -8.44
N GLY A 345 4.34 -10.87 -8.27
CA GLY A 345 4.84 -11.99 -7.48
C GLY A 345 5.32 -11.54 -6.11
N PHE A 346 5.42 -12.48 -5.16
CA PHE A 346 5.85 -12.19 -3.80
C PHE A 346 6.85 -13.23 -3.31
N LYS A 347 7.89 -12.78 -2.62
CA LYS A 347 8.81 -13.63 -1.89
C LYS A 347 8.54 -13.46 -0.40
N LEU A 348 8.12 -14.54 0.23
CA LEU A 348 7.70 -14.60 1.63
C LEU A 348 8.88 -14.92 2.56
N ALA A 349 8.70 -14.66 3.85
CA ALA A 349 9.62 -15.13 4.88
C ALA A 349 9.77 -16.66 4.80
N GLY A 350 11.01 -17.15 4.84
CA GLY A 350 11.32 -18.58 4.69
C GLY A 350 11.64 -19.04 3.27
N GLY A 351 11.63 -18.13 2.29
CA GLY A 351 12.09 -18.42 0.92
C GLY A 351 11.00 -18.97 -0.01
N SER A 352 9.76 -19.12 0.46
CA SER A 352 8.60 -19.41 -0.38
C SER A 352 8.35 -18.27 -1.38
N VAL A 353 7.98 -18.63 -2.61
CA VAL A 353 7.73 -17.68 -3.70
C VAL A 353 6.31 -17.89 -4.22
N VAL A 354 5.50 -16.85 -4.10
CA VAL A 354 4.26 -16.70 -4.86
C VAL A 354 4.62 -16.17 -6.24
N LYS A 355 4.35 -16.96 -7.27
CA LYS A 355 4.74 -16.65 -8.64
C LYS A 355 3.95 -15.46 -9.19
N ALA A 356 4.63 -14.59 -9.94
CA ALA A 356 3.98 -13.56 -10.73
C ALA A 356 3.20 -14.20 -11.88
N ARG A 357 1.96 -13.77 -12.10
CA ARG A 357 1.17 -14.24 -13.24
C ARG A 357 1.51 -13.38 -14.44
N VAL A 358 1.94 -13.99 -15.54
CA VAL A 358 2.39 -13.31 -16.74
C VAL A 358 1.67 -13.82 -17.98
N TYR A 359 1.41 -12.91 -18.91
CA TYR A 359 0.95 -13.27 -20.24
C TYR A 359 2.16 -13.43 -21.16
N LEU A 360 2.31 -14.61 -21.75
CA LEU A 360 3.48 -14.95 -22.58
C LEU A 360 3.18 -14.81 -24.07
N ILE A 361 4.20 -14.39 -24.81
CA ILE A 361 4.20 -14.33 -26.27
C ILE A 361 5.45 -15.03 -26.84
N PRO A 362 5.36 -15.64 -28.03
CA PRO A 362 6.53 -16.17 -28.72
C PRO A 362 7.55 -15.06 -29.00
N LYS A 363 8.84 -15.35 -28.81
CA LYS A 363 9.91 -14.42 -29.18
C LYS A 363 10.00 -14.37 -30.71
N SER A 364 9.69 -13.21 -31.32
CA SER A 364 9.84 -13.02 -32.76
C SER A 364 11.32 -13.02 -33.14
N GLY A 365 11.73 -13.95 -34.01
CA GLY A 365 13.11 -14.08 -34.48
C GLY A 365 13.53 -12.93 -35.40
N SER A 366 14.03 -11.84 -34.82
CA SER A 366 14.93 -10.90 -35.50
C SER A 366 15.77 -10.19 -34.44
N SER A 367 17.02 -10.65 -34.29
CA SER A 367 18.20 -9.99 -33.70
C SER A 367 17.97 -9.24 -32.37
N ILE A 368 18.38 -9.74 -31.21
CA ILE A 368 19.79 -9.85 -30.77
C ILE A 368 19.96 -11.12 -29.92
N GLU A 369 21.06 -11.85 -30.14
CA GLU A 369 21.54 -12.89 -29.23
C GLU A 369 21.85 -12.27 -27.87
N ALA A 370 21.01 -12.54 -26.87
CA ALA A 370 21.36 -12.31 -25.48
C ALA A 370 22.38 -13.40 -25.13
N GLU A 371 23.63 -13.00 -24.89
CA GLU A 371 24.73 -13.91 -24.59
C GLU A 371 24.38 -14.86 -23.43
N GLY A 372 24.80 -16.12 -23.61
CA GLY A 372 24.53 -17.21 -22.69
C GLY A 372 25.07 -16.96 -21.29
N TRP A 373 24.27 -17.30 -20.30
CA TRP A 373 24.67 -17.34 -18.89
C TRP A 373 25.71 -18.46 -18.67
N ASP A 374 26.96 -18.09 -18.37
CA ASP A 374 27.92 -18.97 -17.70
C ASP A 374 28.15 -18.47 -16.27
N GLY A 375 27.79 -19.28 -15.28
CA GLY A 375 27.71 -18.94 -13.87
C GLY A 375 29.07 -18.78 -13.17
N ARG A 376 29.91 -17.82 -13.57
CA ARG A 376 31.17 -17.53 -12.85
C ARG A 376 31.53 -16.05 -12.73
N VAL A 377 31.88 -15.65 -11.51
CA VAL A 377 32.34 -14.31 -11.11
C VAL A 377 33.80 -14.10 -11.52
N ARG A 378 34.09 -13.09 -12.35
CA ARG A 378 35.41 -12.44 -12.48
C ARG A 378 35.26 -10.92 -12.71
N ALA A 379 36.29 -10.19 -12.30
CA ALA A 379 36.28 -8.74 -12.13
C ALA A 379 37.00 -7.95 -13.25
N LEU A 380 36.44 -6.76 -13.55
CA LEU A 380 36.97 -5.51 -14.16
C LEU A 380 37.46 -5.58 -15.64
N PRO A 381 37.38 -4.52 -16.49
CA PRO A 381 37.37 -3.07 -16.17
C PRO A 381 36.34 -2.19 -16.94
N SER A 382 36.43 -0.89 -16.67
CA SER A 382 35.77 0.27 -17.30
C SER A 382 35.79 0.30 -18.84
N ASP A 383 34.64 0.43 -19.49
CA ASP A 383 34.17 1.68 -20.12
C ASP A 383 32.82 1.45 -20.81
N GLU A 384 32.19 2.59 -21.12
CA GLU A 384 30.83 2.88 -21.56
C GLU A 384 30.05 1.86 -22.43
N SER A 385 28.73 1.94 -22.23
CA SER A 385 27.60 1.57 -23.10
C SER A 385 27.00 0.16 -22.98
N ASN A 386 25.66 0.18 -22.91
CA ASN A 386 24.66 -0.90 -22.86
C ASN A 386 24.27 -1.54 -21.51
N SER A 387 23.02 -1.22 -21.13
CA SER A 387 21.95 -2.12 -20.67
C SER A 387 22.35 -3.35 -19.85
N VAL A 388 22.01 -3.31 -18.56
CA VAL A 388 21.92 -4.51 -17.72
C VAL A 388 20.57 -4.52 -17.02
N MET A 389 19.87 -5.65 -17.20
CA MET A 389 18.60 -6.12 -16.61
C MET A 389 18.06 -5.35 -15.41
N GLU A 390 16.80 -4.91 -15.49
CA GLU A 390 16.03 -4.48 -14.33
C GLU A 390 14.90 -5.49 -14.05
N ILE A 391 15.20 -6.52 -13.26
CA ILE A 391 14.16 -7.13 -12.41
C ILE A 391 14.04 -6.15 -11.24
N SER A 392 13.01 -5.34 -11.24
CA SER A 392 12.63 -4.51 -10.10
C SER A 392 12.07 -5.42 -9.00
N VAL A 393 12.98 -6.02 -8.22
CA VAL A 393 12.64 -6.49 -6.87
C VAL A 393 12.43 -5.22 -6.05
N VAL A 394 11.18 -4.86 -5.75
CA VAL A 394 10.86 -3.74 -4.87
C VAL A 394 10.94 -4.25 -3.43
N PRO A 395 12.01 -3.95 -2.68
CA PRO A 395 12.13 -4.44 -1.32
C PRO A 395 11.15 -3.68 -0.43
N VAL A 396 10.17 -4.38 0.13
CA VAL A 396 9.47 -3.93 1.33
C VAL A 396 10.44 -4.11 2.50
N CYS A 397 11.27 -3.08 2.71
CA CYS A 397 12.17 -2.85 3.85
C CYS A 397 13.04 -4.03 4.33
N GLU A 398 14.32 -4.09 3.93
CA GLU A 398 15.47 -4.11 4.88
C GLU A 398 16.88 -4.16 4.23
N ARG A 399 17.87 -3.82 5.05
CA ARG A 399 19.29 -3.46 4.82
C ARG A 399 20.21 -4.66 4.48
N LYS A 400 21.30 -4.40 3.71
CA LYS A 400 22.74 -4.39 4.17
C LYS A 400 23.79 -4.36 3.02
N ARG A 401 24.74 -3.40 3.12
CA ARG A 401 26.25 -3.44 2.97
C ARG A 401 26.87 -4.49 2.02
N LYS A 402 27.91 -4.28 1.19
CA LYS A 402 29.05 -3.33 0.99
C LYS A 402 29.67 -3.77 -0.38
N ARG A 403 30.39 -3.02 -1.22
CA ARG A 403 31.51 -2.06 -1.09
C ARG A 403 31.73 -1.49 -2.50
N PHE A 404 31.87 -0.18 -2.69
CA PHE A 404 32.83 0.37 -3.65
C PHE A 404 33.17 1.79 -3.21
N SER A 405 34.47 2.06 -3.15
CA SER A 405 35.06 3.37 -2.95
C SER A 405 34.93 4.16 -4.26
N ALA A 406 34.01 5.11 -4.28
CA ALA A 406 34.09 6.28 -5.14
C ALA A 406 33.75 7.46 -4.23
N PHE A 407 34.59 8.49 -4.23
CA PHE A 407 34.42 9.71 -3.44
C PHE A 407 33.04 10.31 -3.75
N ARG A 408 32.04 10.04 -2.91
CA ARG A 408 30.67 10.57 -2.97
C ARG A 408 30.51 11.50 -1.78
N GLU A 409 30.15 12.76 -2.02
CA GLU A 409 29.99 13.74 -0.96
C GLU A 409 28.76 13.42 -0.08
N ASP A 410 28.91 13.59 1.23
CA ASP A 410 27.88 13.27 2.21
C ASP A 410 26.69 14.25 2.12
N ARG A 411 25.44 13.76 2.18
CA ARG A 411 24.22 14.58 2.07
C ARG A 411 24.15 15.74 3.10
N TRP A 412 24.73 15.51 4.28
CA TRP A 412 24.87 16.52 5.33
C TRP A 412 25.72 17.70 4.86
N VAL A 413 26.83 17.42 4.17
CA VAL A 413 27.72 18.43 3.57
C VAL A 413 26.99 19.24 2.49
N ILE A 414 26.18 18.58 1.66
CA ILE A 414 25.42 19.23 0.58
C ILE A 414 24.35 20.18 1.14
N THR A 415 23.70 19.78 2.23
CA THR A 415 22.70 20.61 2.92
C THR A 415 23.36 21.83 3.56
N VAL A 416 24.51 21.66 4.20
CA VAL A 416 25.34 22.75 4.76
C VAL A 416 25.79 23.71 3.66
N LYS A 417 26.30 23.19 2.54
CA LYS A 417 26.67 23.99 1.36
C LYS A 417 25.48 24.82 0.85
N GLY A 418 24.31 24.22 0.72
CA GLY A 418 23.08 24.92 0.31
C GLY A 418 22.65 26.03 1.28
N MET A 419 22.72 25.75 2.59
CA MET A 419 22.43 26.75 3.62
C MET A 419 23.45 27.90 3.64
N ALA A 420 24.73 27.60 3.38
CA ALA A 420 25.80 28.60 3.28
C ALA A 420 25.64 29.48 2.03
N LEU A 421 25.36 28.88 0.87
CA LEU A 421 25.08 29.61 -0.38
C LEU A 421 23.89 30.55 -0.23
N ASN A 422 22.81 30.11 0.41
CA ASN A 422 21.64 30.94 0.70
C ASN A 422 21.96 32.16 1.58
N LYS A 423 23.05 32.12 2.34
CA LYS A 423 23.56 33.21 3.17
C LYS A 423 24.74 33.97 2.55
N GLY A 424 25.17 33.61 1.33
CA GLY A 424 26.34 34.18 0.66
C GLY A 424 27.67 33.81 1.31
N LEU A 425 27.71 32.73 2.09
CA LEU A 425 28.91 32.25 2.78
C LEU A 425 29.58 31.14 1.95
N SER A 426 30.90 31.20 1.85
CA SER A 426 31.72 30.13 1.27
C SER A 426 32.41 29.38 2.41
N LEU A 427 32.20 28.08 2.48
CA LEU A 427 32.81 27.21 3.49
C LEU A 427 33.99 26.46 2.84
N ASN A 428 35.01 26.18 3.65
CA ASN A 428 36.09 25.28 3.20
C ASN A 428 35.70 23.81 3.46
N PRO A 429 36.33 22.84 2.77
CA PRO A 429 35.96 21.42 2.89
C PRO A 429 36.07 20.80 4.28
N ARG A 430 36.79 21.46 5.22
CA ARG A 430 36.85 21.02 6.63
C ARG A 430 35.63 21.54 7.39
N GLN A 431 35.34 22.84 7.28
CA GLN A 431 34.16 23.46 7.86
C GLN A 431 32.86 22.81 7.37
N GLU A 432 32.78 22.47 6.08
CA GLU A 432 31.64 21.75 5.53
C GLU A 432 31.37 20.40 6.22
N ARG A 433 32.43 19.68 6.62
CA ARG A 433 32.33 18.39 7.32
C ARG A 433 32.03 18.59 8.79
N ASP A 434 32.68 19.56 9.43
CA ASP A 434 32.50 19.86 10.84
C ASP A 434 31.07 20.35 11.13
N ASP A 435 30.55 21.29 10.33
CA ASP A 435 29.17 21.78 10.41
C ASP A 435 28.15 20.69 10.07
N ALA A 436 28.47 19.81 9.11
CA ALA A 436 27.63 18.68 8.74
C ALA A 436 27.53 17.64 9.87
N ASP A 437 28.64 17.39 10.56
CA ASP A 437 28.70 16.50 11.71
C ASP A 437 27.95 17.09 12.91
N GLU A 438 28.02 18.41 13.14
CA GLU A 438 27.26 19.09 14.18
C GLU A 438 25.74 19.01 13.92
N LEU A 439 25.28 19.30 12.69
CA LEU A 439 23.88 19.14 12.30
C LEU A 439 23.39 17.70 12.47
N ARG A 440 24.21 16.73 12.10
CA ARG A 440 23.91 15.30 12.24
C ARG A 440 23.74 14.90 13.71
N MET A 441 24.56 15.44 14.61
CA MET A 441 24.46 15.20 16.04
C MET A 441 23.25 15.90 16.67
N ALA A 442 22.88 17.10 16.22
CA ALA A 442 21.67 17.79 16.65
C ALA A 442 20.39 17.06 16.21
N VAL A 443 20.36 16.56 14.97
CA VAL A 443 19.25 15.73 14.47
C VAL A 443 19.14 14.44 15.27
N LYS A 444 20.27 13.80 15.60
CA LYS A 444 20.28 12.64 16.47
C LYS A 444 19.63 12.95 17.81
N GLU A 445 19.99 14.05 18.46
CA GLU A 445 19.46 14.40 19.79
C GLU A 445 17.93 14.46 19.78
N ILE A 446 17.35 15.10 18.76
CA ILE A 446 15.89 15.19 18.59
C ILE A 446 15.26 13.84 18.24
N ILE A 447 15.90 13.02 17.40
CA ILE A 447 15.33 11.73 17.00
C ILE A 447 15.44 10.68 18.11
N CYS A 448 16.44 10.80 18.99
CA CYS A 448 16.89 9.78 19.94
C CYS A 448 16.66 10.14 21.42
N GLU A 449 15.55 10.83 21.75
CA GLU A 449 15.23 11.24 23.12
C GLU A 449 15.03 10.08 24.13
N SER A 450 14.76 8.84 23.68
CA SER A 450 14.71 7.64 24.53
C SER A 450 15.73 6.58 24.10
N GLU A 451 16.56 6.12 25.03
CA GLU A 451 17.70 5.20 24.78
C GLU A 451 17.26 3.76 24.44
N ASP A 452 16.02 3.37 24.76
CA ASP A 452 15.62 1.95 24.80
C ASP A 452 15.04 1.39 23.48
N GLU A 453 14.38 2.20 22.64
CA GLU A 453 13.69 1.68 21.43
C GLU A 453 14.43 1.96 20.11
N LYS A 454 15.37 2.92 20.09
CA LYS A 454 16.08 3.38 18.87
C LYS A 454 17.59 3.13 18.89
N HIS A 455 18.10 2.35 19.84
CA HIS A 455 19.54 2.17 20.09
C HIS A 455 20.34 1.94 18.80
N GLN A 456 19.90 1.06 17.89
CA GLN A 456 20.64 0.75 16.67
C GLN A 456 20.69 1.91 15.66
N TYR A 457 19.60 2.68 15.50
CA TYR A 457 19.56 3.85 14.61
C TYR A 457 20.38 5.01 15.22
N CYS A 458 20.22 5.24 16.53
CA CYS A 458 20.94 6.25 17.28
C CYS A 458 22.45 6.01 17.34
N GLN A 459 22.90 4.75 17.20
CA GLN A 459 24.32 4.43 16.99
C GLN A 459 24.76 4.59 15.53
N ARG A 460 23.86 4.41 14.56
CA ARG A 460 24.17 4.57 13.14
C ARG A 460 24.29 6.02 12.71
N ILE A 461 23.40 6.90 13.16
CA ILE A 461 23.44 8.34 12.83
C ILE A 461 24.71 9.03 13.35
N LYS A 462 25.37 8.46 14.37
CA LYS A 462 26.69 8.92 14.86
C LYS A 462 27.83 8.68 13.87
N ARG A 463 27.66 7.84 12.85
CA ARG A 463 28.72 7.56 11.87
C ARG A 463 28.69 8.63 10.76
N SER A 464 29.87 9.08 10.32
CA SER A 464 29.98 10.00 9.18
C SER A 464 29.50 9.39 7.86
N ASP A 465 29.60 8.06 7.72
CA ASP A 465 29.07 7.30 6.57
C ASP A 465 27.54 7.09 6.60
N PHE A 466 26.83 7.81 7.47
CA PHE A 466 25.38 7.71 7.61
C PHE A 466 24.67 8.72 6.72
N TRP A 467 23.95 8.21 5.73
CA TRP A 467 23.24 9.01 4.75
C TRP A 467 21.86 9.29 5.34
N GLY A 468 21.64 10.52 5.81
CA GLY A 468 20.34 10.93 6.34
C GLY A 468 19.28 10.84 5.25
N GLY A 469 18.10 10.29 5.56
CA GLY A 469 16.98 10.14 4.65
C GLY A 469 15.96 11.29 4.76
N GLU A 470 14.71 11.00 4.40
CA GLU A 470 13.60 11.96 4.49
C GLU A 470 13.31 12.40 5.94
N SER A 471 13.46 11.49 6.91
CA SER A 471 13.30 11.77 8.33
C SER A 471 14.24 12.86 8.83
N GLU A 472 15.49 12.82 8.39
CA GLU A 472 16.54 13.77 8.75
C GLU A 472 16.29 15.11 8.04
N LEU A 473 15.87 15.12 6.78
CA LEU A 473 15.49 16.35 6.07
C LEU A 473 14.32 17.07 6.73
N LEU A 474 13.32 16.32 7.22
CA LEU A 474 12.19 16.88 7.96
C LEU A 474 12.60 17.47 9.32
N VAL A 475 13.49 16.79 10.05
CA VAL A 475 14.00 17.31 11.33
C VAL A 475 14.91 18.52 11.09
N LEU A 476 15.75 18.48 10.06
CA LEU A 476 16.60 19.60 9.64
C LEU A 476 15.80 20.82 9.23
N SER A 477 14.71 20.66 8.46
CA SER A 477 13.89 21.80 8.04
C SER A 477 13.30 22.53 9.25
N LYS A 478 12.93 21.79 10.30
CA LYS A 478 12.42 22.33 11.57
C LYS A 478 13.53 22.95 12.43
N LEU A 479 14.64 22.24 12.63
CA LEU A 479 15.82 22.70 13.38
C LEU A 479 16.35 24.03 12.82
N CYS A 480 16.53 24.09 11.51
CA CYS A 480 17.11 25.25 10.84
C CYS A 480 16.06 26.31 10.49
N CYS A 481 14.77 26.02 10.70
CA CYS A 481 13.64 26.86 10.30
C CYS A 481 13.77 27.30 8.82
N GLN A 482 13.99 26.34 7.93
CA GLN A 482 14.37 26.55 6.53
C GLN A 482 13.63 25.55 5.63
N SER A 483 13.01 26.03 4.54
CA SER A 483 12.37 25.14 3.55
C SER A 483 13.45 24.38 2.77
N ILE A 484 13.23 23.09 2.54
CA ILE A 484 14.06 22.20 1.72
C ILE A 484 13.17 21.57 0.65
N ILE A 485 13.52 21.75 -0.62
CA ILE A 485 12.75 21.19 -1.76
C ILE A 485 13.65 20.20 -2.49
N VAL A 486 13.14 18.99 -2.70
CA VAL A 486 13.81 17.93 -3.46
C VAL A 486 13.19 17.87 -4.85
N TYR A 487 14.04 17.87 -5.87
CA TYR A 487 13.70 17.84 -7.27
C TYR A 487 14.16 16.55 -7.94
N ILE A 488 13.49 16.13 -9.00
CA ILE A 488 13.94 15.10 -9.96
C ILE A 488 13.99 15.73 -11.37
N PRO A 489 14.88 15.30 -12.28
CA PRO A 489 14.88 15.78 -13.65
C PRO A 489 13.60 15.37 -14.44
N GLU A 490 13.03 16.26 -15.27
CA GLU A 490 11.78 16.06 -16.02
C GLU A 490 11.78 14.85 -16.99
N HIS A 491 12.97 14.42 -17.45
CA HIS A 491 13.11 13.30 -18.39
C HIS A 491 12.77 11.92 -17.80
N GLU A 492 12.54 11.82 -16.50
CA GLU A 492 12.10 10.58 -15.85
C GLU A 492 10.56 10.38 -15.90
N HIS A 493 9.77 11.36 -16.39
CA HIS A 493 8.29 11.27 -16.33
C HIS A 493 7.48 11.64 -17.59
N THR A 494 8.05 12.24 -18.65
CA THR A 494 7.32 12.40 -19.93
C THR A 494 8.24 12.29 -21.15
N THR A 495 7.96 11.32 -22.02
CA THR A 495 8.53 11.30 -23.37
C THR A 495 7.79 12.34 -24.21
N VAL A 496 8.31 13.57 -24.23
CA VAL A 496 8.33 14.56 -25.34
C VAL A 496 8.43 15.98 -24.76
N SER A 497 9.65 16.53 -24.71
CA SER A 497 10.05 17.85 -25.25
C SER A 497 11.29 18.40 -24.56
N ARG A 498 12.20 18.97 -25.36
CA ARG A 498 13.43 19.66 -24.95
C ARG A 498 13.18 20.70 -23.84
N GLY A 499 13.69 20.44 -22.64
CA GLY A 499 13.86 21.44 -21.59
C GLY A 499 14.56 20.85 -20.36
N ASN A 500 15.56 21.55 -19.81
CA ASN A 500 16.09 21.27 -18.46
C ASN A 500 15.05 21.74 -17.43
N ARG A 501 13.92 21.04 -17.24
CA ARG A 501 13.05 21.30 -16.09
C ARG A 501 13.26 20.25 -15.01
N PHE A 502 13.14 20.72 -13.78
CA PHE A 502 13.21 19.93 -12.56
C PHE A 502 11.82 19.89 -11.94
N ILE A 503 11.33 18.69 -11.61
CA ILE A 503 10.02 18.49 -10.99
C ILE A 503 10.22 18.38 -9.47
N PRO A 504 9.56 19.22 -8.64
CA PRO A 504 9.63 19.07 -7.19
C PRO A 504 8.86 17.81 -6.77
N ILE A 505 9.52 16.92 -6.04
CA ILE A 505 8.94 15.66 -5.56
C ILE A 505 8.60 15.67 -4.08
N ALA A 506 9.27 16.50 -3.30
CA ALA A 506 9.02 16.66 -1.87
C ALA A 506 9.43 18.07 -1.42
N GLU A 507 8.61 18.67 -0.57
CA GLU A 507 8.94 19.92 0.12
C GLU A 507 8.81 19.72 1.63
N TYR A 508 9.90 20.00 2.35
CA TYR A 508 9.98 19.94 3.80
C TYR A 508 10.05 21.36 4.36
N GLY A 509 9.20 21.67 5.36
CA GLY A 509 9.22 22.97 6.01
C GLY A 509 8.66 24.11 5.13
N ALA A 510 7.64 23.84 4.31
CA ALA A 510 6.97 24.82 3.44
C ALA A 510 6.51 26.09 4.19
N GLU A 511 6.21 25.97 5.48
CA GLU A 511 5.87 27.08 6.37
C GLU A 511 7.01 28.11 6.55
N PHE A 512 8.27 27.71 6.34
CA PHE A 512 9.44 28.59 6.44
C PHE A 512 9.73 29.36 5.13
N GLY A 513 9.16 28.93 4.00
CA GLY A 513 9.26 29.61 2.72
C GLY A 513 8.27 30.78 2.55
N LYS A 514 7.21 30.84 3.38
CA LYS A 514 6.18 31.90 3.29
C LYS A 514 6.66 33.21 3.92
N PRO A 515 6.42 34.37 3.30
CA PRO A 515 6.78 35.66 3.89
C PRO A 515 5.97 35.92 5.17
N LYS A 516 6.66 36.09 6.30
CA LYS A 516 6.04 36.59 7.54
C LYS A 516 6.02 38.12 7.52
N LYS A 517 4.99 38.73 8.11
CA LYS A 517 4.90 40.20 8.27
C LYS A 517 6.24 40.74 8.79
N ASN A 518 6.88 41.62 8.00
CA ASN A 518 8.17 42.28 8.26
C ASN A 518 9.47 41.44 8.22
N LYS A 519 9.50 40.25 7.62
CA LYS A 519 10.78 39.54 7.33
C LYS A 519 10.82 39.02 5.89
N LYS A 520 11.97 39.18 5.22
CA LYS A 520 12.23 38.58 3.91
C LYS A 520 12.07 37.05 4.00
N PRO A 521 11.42 36.40 3.02
CA PRO A 521 11.28 34.94 2.99
C PRO A 521 12.67 34.30 2.93
N ARG A 522 12.87 33.19 3.66
CA ARG A 522 14.12 32.45 3.61
C ARG A 522 14.15 31.62 2.32
N SER A 523 15.22 31.71 1.54
CA SER A 523 15.37 30.97 0.28
C SER A 523 15.45 29.47 0.55
N ALA A 524 14.66 28.67 -0.17
CA ALA A 524 14.66 27.22 0.02
C ALA A 524 16.02 26.61 -0.34
N VAL A 525 16.44 25.57 0.39
CA VAL A 525 17.55 24.71 -0.02
C VAL A 525 17.01 23.76 -1.08
N LYS A 526 17.54 23.82 -2.29
CA LYS A 526 17.07 22.98 -3.40
C LYS A 526 18.03 21.82 -3.60
N LEU A 527 17.51 20.61 -3.48
CA LEU A 527 18.27 19.38 -3.66
C LEU A 527 17.77 18.69 -4.93
N LEU A 528 18.67 18.13 -5.73
CA LEU A 528 18.36 17.28 -6.87
C LEU A 528 18.57 15.83 -6.45
N TYR A 529 17.56 14.98 -6.58
CA TYR A 529 17.67 13.55 -6.37
C TYR A 529 18.12 12.88 -7.68
N SER A 530 19.30 12.26 -7.65
CA SER A 530 19.95 11.64 -8.82
C SER A 530 19.90 10.09 -8.77
N GLY A 531 19.00 9.52 -7.96
CA GLY A 531 18.87 8.06 -7.75
C GLY A 531 19.84 7.47 -6.72
N GLY A 532 19.54 6.27 -6.22
CA GLY A 532 20.46 5.49 -5.36
C GLY A 532 20.89 6.16 -4.05
N ASN A 533 19.99 6.93 -3.41
CA ASN A 533 20.23 7.77 -2.21
C ASN A 533 21.19 8.96 -2.43
N HIS A 534 21.55 9.28 -3.67
CA HIS A 534 22.40 10.41 -4.01
C HIS A 534 21.58 11.69 -4.24
N TYR A 535 22.09 12.78 -3.70
CA TYR A 535 21.49 14.10 -3.81
C TYR A 535 22.58 15.05 -4.23
N ASP A 536 22.25 15.99 -5.11
CA ASP A 536 23.11 17.07 -5.54
C ASP A 536 22.51 18.42 -5.10
N LEU A 537 23.35 19.43 -4.93
CA LEU A 537 22.86 20.78 -4.63
C LEU A 537 22.42 21.45 -5.94
N LEU A 538 21.16 21.87 -5.99
CA LEU A 538 20.64 22.66 -7.09
C LEU A 538 20.81 24.14 -6.74
N ALA A 539 21.89 24.76 -7.22
CA ALA A 539 22.20 26.17 -6.96
C ALA A 539 21.41 27.12 -7.87
#